data_AF-A0A439CMR0-F1
#
_entry.id   AF-A0A439CMR0-F1
#
_cell.length_a   1.000
_cell.length_b   1.000
_cell.length_c   1.000
_cell.angle_alpha   90.00
_cell.angle_beta   90.00
_cell.angle_gamma   90.00
#
_symmetry.space_group_name_H-M   'P 1'
#
loop_
_entity.id
_entity.type
_entity.pdbx_description
1 polymer ?
#
loop_
_entity_poly.entity_id
_entity_poly.type
_entity_poly.pdbx_seq_one_letter_code
_entity_poly.pdbx_strand_id
1 'polypeptide(L)'
;RAFEAFEAYKRAHRASVKDCPKCKTTVEKIDGCNHMQCGGCHVHLCWVCLKTFEEAEDCYDHMTEEHGGIGMDEDDSGDSDDSDEEEDEGGGDNDNDDD
;
A
#
# COMPACT_ATOMS: atom_id res chain seq x y z
N ARG A 1 29.45 25.65 -7.78
CA ARG A 1 28.24 26.49 -7.65
C ARG A 1 27.08 25.62 -7.15
N ALA A 2 26.09 26.18 -6.43
CA ALA A 2 25.01 25.39 -5.81
C ALA A 2 24.25 24.47 -6.79
N PHE A 3 24.04 24.91 -8.04
CA PHE A 3 23.39 24.12 -9.09
C PHE A 3 24.14 22.83 -9.46
N GLU A 4 25.48 22.87 -9.47
CA GLU A 4 26.30 21.71 -9.83
C GLU A 4 26.28 20.65 -8.73
N ALA A 5 26.24 21.10 -7.47
CA ALA A 5 26.14 20.20 -6.31
C ALA A 5 24.79 19.47 -6.27
N PHE A 6 23.70 20.16 -6.61
CA PHE A 6 22.36 19.57 -6.67
C PHE A 6 22.23 18.52 -7.79
N GLU A 7 22.77 18.80 -8.97
CA GLU A 7 22.80 17.82 -10.07
C GLU A 7 23.66 16.60 -9.75
N ALA A 8 24.81 16.79 -9.08
CA ALA A 8 25.63 15.69 -8.59
C ALA A 8 24.88 14.83 -7.55
N TYR A 9 24.13 15.47 -6.65
CA TYR A 9 23.27 14.78 -5.68
C TYR A 9 22.21 13.93 -6.38
N LYS A 10 21.45 14.49 -7.32
CA LYS A 10 20.46 13.74 -8.12
C LYS A 10 21.10 12.55 -8.84
N ARG A 11 22.31 12.73 -9.38
CA ARG A 11 23.06 11.66 -10.05
C ARG A 11 23.54 10.56 -9.12
N ALA A 12 23.84 10.87 -7.87
CA ALA A 12 24.24 9.90 -6.85
C ALA A 12 23.02 9.13 -6.29
N HIS A 13 21.85 9.77 -6.23
CA HIS A 13 20.64 9.23 -5.59
C HIS A 13 19.52 8.90 -6.58
N ARG A 14 19.84 8.51 -7.82
CA ARG A 14 18.84 8.23 -8.87
C ARG A 14 17.85 7.11 -8.52
N ALA A 15 18.21 6.25 -7.58
CA ALA A 15 17.35 5.17 -7.11
C ALA A 15 16.28 5.66 -6.10
N SER A 16 16.59 6.72 -5.36
CA SER A 16 15.74 7.28 -4.30
C SER A 16 15.24 8.68 -4.63
N VAL A 17 15.51 9.22 -5.81
CA VAL A 17 15.12 10.57 -6.19
C VAL A 17 14.59 10.56 -7.62
N LYS A 18 13.36 11.06 -7.81
CA LYS A 18 12.71 11.18 -9.12
C LYS A 18 12.03 12.53 -9.26
N ASP A 19 11.81 12.98 -10.48
CA ASP A 19 11.11 14.24 -10.73
C ASP A 19 9.61 14.00 -10.91
N CYS A 20 8.79 14.87 -10.32
CA CYS A 20 7.34 14.82 -10.46
C CYS A 20 6.94 15.00 -11.94
N PRO A 21 6.11 14.13 -12.53
CA PRO A 21 5.74 14.25 -13.94
C PRO A 21 4.81 15.44 -14.21
N LYS A 22 4.11 15.98 -13.19
CA LYS A 22 3.21 17.15 -13.32
C LYS A 22 3.97 18.48 -13.27
N CYS A 23 4.82 18.68 -12.27
CA CYS A 23 5.48 19.98 -12.02
C CYS A 23 7.02 19.95 -12.10
N LYS A 24 7.63 18.79 -12.33
CA LYS A 24 9.09 18.56 -12.38
C LYS A 24 9.84 18.88 -11.08
N THR A 25 9.13 19.10 -9.98
CA THR A 25 9.74 19.19 -8.66
C THR A 25 10.38 17.86 -8.32
N THR A 26 11.63 17.90 -7.86
CA THR A 26 12.34 16.70 -7.40
C THR A 26 11.70 16.18 -6.12
N VAL A 27 11.35 14.90 -6.13
CA VAL A 27 10.71 14.18 -5.04
C VAL A 27 11.62 13.04 -4.60
N GLU A 28 11.83 12.94 -3.29
CA GLU A 28 12.67 11.92 -2.67
C GLU A 28 11.78 10.77 -2.18
N LYS A 29 12.22 9.54 -2.43
CA LYS A 29 11.56 8.32 -2.02
C LYS A 29 11.61 8.18 -0.51
N ILE A 30 10.46 7.92 0.09
CA ILE A 30 10.38 7.50 1.48
C ILE A 30 10.54 5.98 1.50
N ASP A 31 11.47 5.48 2.31
CA ASP A 31 11.71 4.05 2.43
C ASP A 31 10.47 3.36 3.02
N GLY A 32 10.09 2.20 2.48
CA GLY A 32 8.90 1.45 2.91
C GLY A 32 7.54 1.96 2.42
N CYS A 33 7.46 3.05 1.63
CA CYS A 33 6.19 3.51 1.06
C CYS A 33 6.29 3.77 -0.45
N ASN A 34 5.37 3.18 -1.22
CA ASN A 34 5.25 3.43 -2.65
C ASN A 34 4.33 4.63 -2.98
N HIS A 35 3.58 5.14 -1.99
CA HIS A 35 2.83 6.38 -2.09
C HIS A 35 3.71 7.56 -1.73
N MET A 36 3.77 8.54 -2.62
CA MET A 36 4.54 9.77 -2.40
C MET A 36 3.70 10.99 -2.72
N GLN A 37 3.92 12.07 -1.97
CA GLN A 37 3.29 13.36 -2.26
C GLN A 37 4.34 14.33 -2.79
N CYS A 38 4.03 14.98 -3.91
CA CYS A 38 4.90 16.01 -4.47
C CYS A 38 4.86 17.27 -3.60
N GLY A 39 6.00 17.71 -3.06
CA GLY A 39 6.07 18.97 -2.29
C GLY A 39 5.86 20.25 -3.09
N GLY A 40 5.85 20.19 -4.43
CA GLY A 40 5.67 21.35 -5.31
C GLY A 40 4.22 21.60 -5.72
N CYS A 41 3.52 20.56 -6.16
CA CYS A 41 2.12 20.65 -6.60
C CYS A 41 1.14 19.80 -5.78
N HIS A 42 1.61 19.21 -4.68
CA HIS A 42 0.82 18.44 -3.70
C HIS A 42 0.06 17.22 -4.22
N VAL A 43 0.32 16.79 -5.46
CA VAL A 43 -0.27 15.57 -6.03
C VAL A 43 0.35 14.32 -5.44
N HIS A 44 -0.45 13.26 -5.40
CA HIS A 44 -0.03 11.93 -4.99
C HIS A 44 0.55 11.19 -6.18
N LEU A 45 1.59 10.37 -5.97
CA LEU A 45 2.24 9.61 -7.03
C LEU A 45 2.61 8.21 -6.55
N CYS A 46 2.41 7.25 -7.44
CA CYS A 46 2.88 5.88 -7.22
C CYS A 46 4.34 5.78 -7.65
N TRP A 47 5.23 5.37 -6.74
CA TRP A 47 6.67 5.28 -7.02
C TRP A 47 7.04 4.19 -8.04
N VAL A 48 6.20 3.15 -8.14
CA VAL A 48 6.39 1.99 -9.02
C VAL A 48 6.19 2.39 -10.48
N CYS A 49 5.01 2.95 -10.80
CA CYS A 49 4.63 3.28 -12.17
C CYS A 49 4.70 4.78 -12.53
N LEU A 50 4.94 5.65 -11.56
CA LEU A 50 4.96 7.12 -11.70
C LEU A 50 3.64 7.75 -12.17
N LYS A 51 2.50 7.05 -12.01
CA LYS A 51 1.17 7.66 -12.16
C LYS A 51 0.95 8.70 -11.07
N THR A 52 0.24 9.78 -11.42
CA THR A 52 -0.14 10.86 -10.50
C THR A 52 -1.64 10.90 -10.30
N PHE A 53 -2.03 11.18 -9.06
CA PHE A 53 -3.39 11.22 -8.57
C PHE A 53 -3.62 12.53 -7.82
N GLU A 54 -4.85 13.02 -7.88
CA GLU A 54 -5.24 14.23 -7.16
C GLU A 54 -5.57 13.91 -5.70
N GLU A 55 -6.14 12.74 -5.45
CA GLU A 55 -6.45 12.25 -4.12
C GLU A 55 -5.47 11.14 -3.68
N ALA A 56 -5.31 10.99 -2.37
CA ALA A 56 -4.46 9.93 -1.81
C ALA A 56 -5.11 8.55 -1.98
N GLU A 57 -6.44 8.48 -1.83
CA GLU A 57 -7.25 7.26 -1.95
C GLU A 57 -7.07 6.59 -3.30
N ASP A 58 -7.26 7.34 -4.40
CA ASP A 58 -7.01 6.85 -5.77
C ASP A 58 -5.62 6.21 -5.95
N CYS A 59 -4.60 6.75 -5.27
CA CYS A 59 -3.24 6.22 -5.36
C CYS A 59 -3.07 4.92 -4.56
N TYR A 60 -3.77 4.78 -3.43
CA TYR A 60 -3.77 3.55 -2.63
C TYR A 60 -4.56 2.44 -3.33
N ASP A 61 -5.71 2.76 -3.90
CA ASP A 61 -6.52 1.84 -4.69
C ASP A 61 -5.71 1.34 -5.89
N HIS A 62 -5.09 2.26 -6.64
CA HIS A 62 -4.21 1.90 -7.75
C HIS A 62 -3.07 0.95 -7.35
N MET A 63 -2.40 1.17 -6.22
CA MET A 63 -1.33 0.28 -5.77
C MET A 63 -1.85 -1.10 -5.39
N THR A 64 -3.04 -1.16 -4.80
CA THR A 64 -3.67 -2.42 -4.41
C THR A 64 -4.09 -3.21 -5.66
N GLU A 65 -4.71 -2.55 -6.63
CA GLU A 65 -5.21 -3.18 -7.86
C GLU A 65 -4.10 -3.53 -8.87
N GLU A 66 -3.16 -2.62 -9.14
CA GLU A 66 -2.17 -2.80 -10.21
C GLU A 66 -0.83 -3.36 -9.75
N HIS A 67 -0.54 -3.27 -8.44
CA HIS A 67 0.72 -3.77 -7.88
C HIS A 67 0.53 -4.88 -6.84
N GLY A 68 -0.72 -5.29 -6.58
CA GLY A 68 -1.03 -6.42 -5.71
C GLY A 68 -0.79 -6.15 -4.23
N GLY A 69 -0.72 -4.87 -3.82
CA GLY A 69 -0.64 -4.48 -2.42
C GLY A 69 0.39 -3.39 -2.10
N ILE A 70 0.33 -2.92 -0.85
CA ILE A 70 1.19 -1.89 -0.28
C ILE A 70 2.37 -2.56 0.46
N GLY A 71 3.03 -3.55 -0.15
CA GLY A 71 4.25 -4.15 0.39
C GLY A 71 4.18 -4.59 1.87
N MET A 72 3.15 -5.35 2.23
CA MET A 72 3.21 -6.22 3.41
C MET A 72 3.21 -7.65 2.89
N ASP A 73 4.35 -8.32 3.04
CA ASP A 73 4.46 -9.75 2.80
C ASP A 73 3.53 -10.49 3.77
N GLU A 74 2.65 -11.33 3.20
CA GLU A 74 1.95 -12.48 3.81
C GLU A 74 0.99 -12.23 5.00
N ASP A 75 -0.30 -12.07 4.69
CA ASP A 75 -1.34 -12.89 5.34
C ASP A 75 -2.45 -13.20 4.33
N ASP A 76 -2.33 -14.39 3.76
CA ASP A 76 -3.36 -15.12 3.04
C ASP A 76 -4.46 -15.49 4.04
N SER A 77 -5.46 -14.63 4.21
CA SER A 77 -6.76 -15.05 4.71
C SER A 77 -7.85 -14.51 3.80
N GLY A 78 -7.85 -15.01 2.57
CA GLY A 78 -9.07 -15.08 1.76
C GLY A 78 -10.03 -16.09 2.38
N ASP A 79 -10.65 -15.73 3.51
CA ASP A 79 -11.82 -16.45 4.03
C ASP A 79 -13.05 -15.90 3.28
N SER A 80 -13.26 -16.42 2.08
CA SER A 80 -14.53 -16.25 1.38
C SER A 80 -15.51 -17.25 1.99
N ASP A 81 -16.41 -16.74 2.80
CA ASP A 81 -17.68 -17.33 3.21
C ASP A 81 -18.36 -18.09 2.04
N ASP A 82 -18.65 -19.39 2.21
CA ASP A 82 -19.73 -20.08 1.48
C ASP A 82 -20.18 -21.36 2.22
N SER A 83 -21.21 -21.15 3.05
CA SER A 83 -22.48 -21.91 3.12
C SER A 83 -22.54 -23.36 3.64
N ASP A 84 -23.22 -23.49 4.79
CA ASP A 84 -24.40 -24.35 5.06
C ASP A 84 -24.51 -25.74 4.39
N GLU A 85 -24.54 -26.81 5.20
CA GLU A 85 -25.75 -27.64 5.45
C GLU A 85 -25.42 -28.91 6.29
N GLU A 86 -26.04 -28.96 7.49
CA GLU A 86 -26.67 -30.09 8.25
C GLU A 86 -25.91 -31.44 8.43
N GLU A 87 -25.95 -32.18 9.55
CA GLU A 87 -27.12 -32.82 10.17
C GLU A 87 -26.84 -33.21 11.66
N ASP A 88 -27.89 -33.05 12.46
CA ASP A 88 -28.35 -33.78 13.67
C ASP A 88 -27.48 -34.93 14.24
N GLU A 89 -27.33 -34.97 15.58
CA GLU A 89 -27.76 -36.08 16.47
C GLU A 89 -27.10 -35.96 17.86
N GLY A 90 -27.91 -35.98 18.93
CA GLY A 90 -27.52 -36.62 20.20
C GLY A 90 -27.51 -35.74 21.45
N GLY A 91 -28.62 -35.79 22.19
CA GLY A 91 -28.80 -35.15 23.49
C GLY A 91 -28.00 -35.76 24.65
N GLY A 92 -28.14 -35.13 25.81
CA GLY A 92 -27.56 -35.61 27.06
C GLY A 92 -27.65 -34.59 28.18
N ASP A 93 -28.88 -34.32 28.66
CA ASP A 93 -29.12 -33.75 29.98
C ASP A 93 -28.37 -34.61 31.01
N ASN A 94 -27.45 -34.00 31.76
CA ASN A 94 -26.94 -34.59 32.99
C ASN A 94 -27.22 -33.62 34.13
N ASP A 95 -28.44 -33.75 34.64
CA ASP A 95 -28.75 -33.51 36.03
C ASP A 95 -27.80 -34.36 36.89
N ASN A 96 -26.90 -33.70 37.61
CA ASN A 96 -26.26 -34.31 38.78
C ASN A 96 -26.70 -33.52 40.01
N ASP A 97 -27.87 -33.91 40.50
CA ASP A 97 -28.15 -34.02 41.94
C ASP A 97 -27.33 -35.20 42.55
N ASP A 98 -27.27 -35.27 43.89
CA ASP A 98 -26.46 -36.13 44.81
C ASP A 98 -25.09 -35.50 45.19
N ASP A 99 -24.76 -35.11 46.44
CA ASP A 99 -25.24 -35.46 47.79
C ASP A 99 -24.95 -34.27 48.76
#